data_AF-P73891-F1
#
_entry.id   AF-P73891-F1
#
_cell.length_a   1.000
_cell.length_b   1.000
_cell.length_c   1.000
_cell.angle_alpha   90.00
_cell.angle_beta   90.00
_cell.angle_gamma   90.00
#
_symmetry.space_group_name_H-M   'P 1'
#
loop_
_entity.id
_entity.type
_entity.pdbx_description
1 polymer ?
#
loop_
_entity_poly.entity_id
_entity_poly.type
_entity_poly.pdbx_seq_one_letter_code
_entity_poly.pdbx_strand_id
1 'polypeptide(L)' 'MKPESFDLTIEQMFEFRRMQDATANISQEQALELLVQASRLLMIKSNVIRDLMRQAPLEPLG' A
#
# COMPACT_ATOMS: atom_id res chain seq x y z
N MET A 1 -14.24 -0.18 -9.89
CA MET A 1 -13.54 -0.75 -8.71
C MET A 1 -14.54 -0.79 -7.57
N LYS A 2 -14.54 -1.85 -6.77
CA LYS A 2 -15.45 -2.01 -5.63
C LYS A 2 -15.11 -0.97 -4.54
N PRO A 3 -16.07 -0.21 -3.98
CA PRO A 3 -15.78 0.79 -2.95
C PRO A 3 -15.03 0.22 -1.75
N GLU A 4 -15.29 -1.03 -1.40
CA GLU A 4 -14.66 -1.73 -0.27
C GLU A 4 -13.16 -1.97 -0.50
N SER A 5 -12.67 -1.84 -1.75
CA SER A 5 -11.24 -1.93 -2.05
C SER A 5 -10.44 -0.71 -1.56
N PHE A 6 -11.12 0.36 -1.12
CA PHE A 6 -10.50 1.52 -0.49
C PHE A 6 -10.43 1.39 1.04
N ASP A 7 -11.13 0.41 1.61
CA ASP A 7 -11.13 0.17 3.05
C ASP A 7 -9.97 -0.75 3.45
N LEU A 8 -9.38 -0.49 4.60
CA LEU A 8 -8.42 -1.41 5.20
C LEU A 8 -9.16 -2.61 5.79
N THR A 9 -8.58 -3.81 5.63
CA THR A 9 -9.05 -4.98 6.39
C THR A 9 -8.77 -4.78 7.89
N ILE A 10 -9.41 -5.58 8.74
CA ILE A 10 -9.20 -5.52 10.20
C ILE A 10 -7.72 -5.69 10.55
N GLU A 11 -7.07 -6.68 9.93
CA GLU A 11 -5.64 -6.95 10.12
C GLU A 11 -4.79 -5.75 9.69
N GLN A 12 -5.11 -5.13 8.57
CA GLN A 12 -4.42 -3.94 8.10
C GLN A 12 -4.63 -2.74 9.03
N MET A 13 -5.82 -2.59 9.63
CA MET A 13 -6.06 -1.56 10.64
C MET A 13 -5.23 -1.79 11.90
N PHE A 14 -5.06 -3.04 12.34
CA PHE A 14 -4.18 -3.37 13.47
C PHE A 14 -2.72 -3.04 13.17
N GLU A 15 -2.23 -3.43 12.00
CA GLU A 15 -0.87 -3.08 11.58
C GLU A 15 -0.70 -1.57 11.42
N PHE A 16 -1.71 -0.87 10.93
CA PHE A 16 -1.70 0.59 10.87
C PHE A 16 -1.56 1.22 12.25
N ARG A 17 -2.32 0.76 13.25
CA ARG A 17 -2.16 1.22 14.65
C ARG A 17 -0.75 0.96 15.18
N ARG A 18 -0.20 -0.22 14.95
CA ARG A 18 1.18 -0.55 15.37
C ARG A 18 2.21 0.39 14.75
N MET A 19 2.05 0.74 13.48
CA MET A 19 2.91 1.72 12.81
C MET A 19 2.74 3.12 13.40
N GLN A 20 1.50 3.54 13.71
CA GLN A 20 1.26 4.83 14.37
C GLN A 20 1.96 4.90 15.72
N ASP A 21 1.83 3.86 16.56
CA ASP A 21 2.48 3.81 17.86
C ASP A 21 4.01 3.85 17.73
N ALA A 22 4.56 3.12 16.76
CA ALA A 22 6.00 3.10 16.49
C ALA A 22 6.54 4.44 15.94
N THR A 23 5.69 5.24 15.30
CA THR A 23 6.06 6.52 14.69
C THR A 23 5.68 7.74 15.52
N ALA A 24 5.07 7.55 16.70
CA ALA A 24 4.54 8.64 17.52
C ALA A 24 5.58 9.69 17.96
N ASN A 25 6.86 9.30 18.07
CA ASN A 25 7.93 10.15 18.59
C ASN A 25 9.12 10.28 17.63
N ILE A 26 8.88 10.18 16.32
CA ILE A 26 9.95 10.34 15.32
C ILE A 26 10.30 11.82 15.11
N SER A 27 11.55 12.09 14.72
CA SER A 27 11.95 13.43 14.30
C SER A 27 11.38 13.78 12.93
N GLN A 28 11.44 15.07 12.56
CA GLN A 28 11.03 15.53 11.24
C GLN A 28 11.85 14.87 10.12
N GLU A 29 13.16 14.71 10.32
CA GLU A 29 14.07 14.06 9.37
C GLU A 29 13.67 12.59 9.15
N GLN A 30 13.39 11.87 10.24
CA GLN A 30 12.91 10.48 10.16
C GLN A 30 11.56 10.39 9.46
N ALA A 31 10.64 11.33 9.70
CA ALA A 31 9.36 11.39 9.00
C ALA A 31 9.52 11.63 7.50
N LEU A 32 10.43 12.53 7.10
CA LEU A 32 10.75 12.78 5.68
C LEU A 32 11.38 11.55 5.02
N GLU A 33 12.29 10.86 5.71
CA GLU A 33 12.87 9.62 5.21
C GLU A 33 11.80 8.55 5.00
N LEU A 34 10.94 8.34 6.00
CA LEU A 34 9.81 7.40 5.91
C LEU A 34 8.86 7.76 4.75
N LEU A 35 8.59 9.04 4.51
CA LEU A 35 7.75 9.50 3.40
C LEU A 35 8.36 9.14 2.04
N VAL A 36 9.67 9.33 1.87
CA VAL A 36 10.38 8.97 0.64
C VAL A 36 10.37 7.45 0.44
N GLN A 37 10.60 6.68 1.50
CA GLN A 37 10.55 5.22 1.46
C GLN A 37 9.15 4.69 1.13
N ALA A 38 8.11 5.26 1.75
CA ALA A 38 6.71 4.93 1.46
C ALA A 38 6.35 5.22 0.00
N SER A 39 6.79 6.38 -0.51
CA SER A 39 6.59 6.76 -1.92
C SER A 39 7.26 5.76 -2.87
N ARG A 40 8.49 5.32 -2.55
CA ARG A 40 9.18 4.26 -3.30
C ARG A 40 8.40 2.95 -3.29
N LEU A 41 7.88 2.53 -2.13
CA LEU A 41 7.11 1.29 -2.01
C LEU A 41 5.80 1.35 -2.80
N LEU A 42 5.12 2.50 -2.82
CA LEU A 42 3.93 2.73 -3.65
C LEU A 42 4.23 2.54 -5.13
N MET A 43 5.32 3.14 -5.64
CA MET A 43 5.73 2.97 -7.04
C MET A 43 6.02 1.49 -7.39
N ILE A 44 6.66 0.76 -6.48
CA ILE A 44 6.91 -0.68 -6.65
C ILE A 44 5.58 -1.45 -6.71
N LYS A 45 4.65 -1.19 -5.77
CA LYS A 45 3.33 -1.82 -5.76
C LYS A 45 2.56 -1.55 -7.07
N SER A 46 2.62 -0.33 -7.61
CA SER A 46 2.01 -0.02 -8.91
C SER A 46 2.61 -0.84 -10.05
N ASN A 47 3.93 -1.06 -10.05
CA ASN A 47 4.58 -1.90 -11.04
C ASN A 47 4.14 -3.37 -10.92
N VAL A 48 4.08 -3.90 -9.70
CA VAL A 48 3.61 -5.27 -9.43
C VAL A 48 2.16 -5.46 -9.86
N ILE A 49 1.26 -4.52 -9.52
CA ILE A 49 -0.14 -4.58 -9.93
C ILE A 49 -0.24 -4.57 -11.47
N ARG A 50 0.52 -3.71 -12.15
CA ARG A 50 0.54 -3.65 -13.62
C ARG A 50 1.03 -4.98 -14.22
N ASP A 51 2.03 -5.59 -13.62
CA ASP A 51 2.56 -6.89 -14.05
C ASP A 51 1.53 -8.01 -13.88
N LEU A 52 0.89 -8.08 -12.70
CA LEU A 52 -0.20 -9.03 -12.42
C LEU A 52 -1.38 -8.86 -13.38
N MET A 53 -1.76 -7.61 -13.69
CA MET A 53 -2.83 -7.33 -14.66
C MET A 53 -2.49 -7.80 -16.08
N ARG A 54 -1.21 -7.76 -16.48
CA ARG A 54 -0.78 -8.26 -17.80
C ARG A 54 -0.79 -9.78 -17.87
N GLN A 55 -0.58 -10.46 -16.73
CA GLN A 55 -0.58 -11.91 -16.62
C GLN A 55 -1.98 -12.48 -16.40
N ALA A 56 -2.95 -11.66 -15.98
CA ALA A 56 -4.34 -12.07 -15.84
C ALA A 56 -4.88 -12.48 -17.22
N PRO A 57 -5.33 -13.73 -17.42
CA PRO A 57 -5.95 -14.14 -18.66
C PRO A 57 -7.18 -13.26 -18.90
N LEU A 58 -7.23 -12.63 -20.07
CA LEU A 58 -8.48 -12.06 -20.55
C LEU A 58 -9.38 -13.26 -20.86
N GLU A 59 -10.25 -13.65 -19.92
CA GLU A 59 -11.30 -14.61 -20.25
C GLU A 59 -12.07 -14.02 -21.43
N PRO A 60 -12.21 -14.76 -22.55
CA PRO A 60 -13.10 -14.34 -23.62
C PRO A 60 -14.49 -14.20 -22.99
N LEU A 61 -15.04 -12.99 -23.04
CA LEU A 61 -16.46 -12.77 -22.79
C LEU A 61 -17.21 -13.50 -23.91
N GLY A 62 -17.48 -14.78 -23.68
CA GLY A 62 -18.37 -15.60 -24.49
C GLY A 62 -19.82 -15.23 -24.25
#